data_AF-A0A1F7HLL9-F1
#
_entry.id   AF-A0A1F7HLL9-F1
#
_cell.length_a   1.000
_cell.length_b   1.000
_cell.length_c   1.000
_cell.angle_alpha   90.00
_cell.angle_beta   90.00
_cell.angle_gamma   90.00
#
_symmetry.space_group_name_H-M   'P 1'
#
loop_
_entity.id
_entity.type
_entity.pdbx_description
1 polymer ?
#
loop_
_entity_poly.entity_id
_entity_poly.type
_entity_poly.pdbx_seq_one_letter_code
_entity_poly.pdbx_strand_id
1 'polypeptide(L)'
;MTLRNSIVWGGAVVGLAIILAASYALLNKGPQKTQTSYAVTDQSRPRAQLNKTSEDLGKMKVSEDKSYDFTMKNIGKKPLQLFNISSSCGCTFGQVIYNGVTSEKFGMHTKSAYQIEIPPQKEAVIRVTYSPSIMPVYGPVEREVYIKTNDPENPTLTFIVKAVVQ
;
A
#
# COMPACT_ATOMS: atom_id res chain seq x y z
N MET A 1 -66.69 -4.66 9.81
CA MET A 1 -66.20 -3.34 9.35
C MET A 1 -64.78 -3.11 9.87
N THR A 2 -63.77 -3.86 9.42
CA THR A 2 -62.38 -3.72 9.93
C THR A 2 -61.38 -4.36 8.97
N LEU A 3 -60.99 -3.70 7.88
CA LEU A 3 -59.98 -4.26 6.96
C LEU A 3 -59.13 -3.19 6.24
N ARG A 4 -58.97 -1.98 6.82
CA ARG A 4 -58.26 -0.88 6.13
C ARG A 4 -56.99 -0.34 6.79
N ASN A 5 -56.59 -0.85 7.97
CA ASN A 5 -55.41 -0.31 8.69
C ASN A 5 -54.16 -1.21 8.70
N SER A 6 -54.25 -2.52 8.41
CA SER A 6 -53.08 -3.41 8.47
C SER A 6 -52.10 -3.20 7.31
N ILE A 7 -52.60 -2.78 6.13
CA ILE A 7 -51.77 -2.54 4.93
C ILE A 7 -50.94 -1.25 5.07
N VAL A 8 -51.49 -0.21 5.71
CA VAL A 8 -50.81 1.09 5.88
C VAL A 8 -49.65 0.98 6.86
N TRP A 9 -49.81 0.21 7.96
CA TRP A 9 -48.75 -0.01 8.94
C TRP A 9 -47.65 -0.95 8.41
N GLY A 10 -48.01 -1.98 7.63
CA GLY A 10 -47.03 -2.85 6.97
C GLY A 10 -46.13 -2.11 5.99
N GLY A 11 -46.70 -1.21 5.18
CA GLY A 11 -45.93 -0.33 4.28
C GLY A 11 -45.02 0.66 5.01
N ALA A 12 -45.47 1.22 6.14
CA ALA A 12 -44.67 2.16 6.94
C ALA A 12 -43.45 1.49 7.60
N VAL A 13 -43.59 0.26 8.12
CA VAL A 13 -42.49 -0.49 8.72
C VAL A 13 -41.46 -0.93 7.68
N VAL A 14 -41.91 -1.37 6.50
CA VAL A 14 -41.01 -1.73 5.39
C VAL A 14 -40.29 -0.49 4.85
N GLY A 15 -40.98 0.64 4.73
CA GLY A 15 -40.36 1.92 4.33
C GLY A 15 -39.28 2.38 5.31
N LEU A 16 -39.56 2.33 6.62
CA LEU A 16 -38.57 2.64 7.68
C LEU A 16 -37.37 1.69 7.66
N ALA A 17 -37.60 0.39 7.46
CA ALA A 17 -36.52 -0.59 7.37
C ALA A 17 -35.60 -0.35 6.16
N ILE A 18 -36.17 0.03 5.01
CA ILE A 18 -35.41 0.37 3.79
C ILE A 18 -34.60 1.66 4.01
N ILE A 19 -35.17 2.67 4.65
CA ILE A 19 -34.47 3.93 4.96
C ILE A 19 -33.33 3.69 5.94
N LEU A 20 -33.56 2.86 6.98
CA LEU A 20 -32.51 2.49 7.93
C LEU A 20 -31.40 1.68 7.27
N ALA A 21 -31.73 0.70 6.42
CA ALA A 21 -30.74 -0.07 5.67
C ALA A 21 -29.94 0.81 4.68
N ALA A 22 -30.59 1.76 4.00
CA ALA A 22 -29.93 2.70 3.10
C ALA A 22 -29.00 3.66 3.87
N SER A 23 -29.46 4.20 5.01
CA SER A 23 -28.64 5.05 5.88
C SER A 23 -27.41 4.31 6.43
N TYR A 24 -27.58 3.05 6.85
CA TYR A 24 -26.49 2.18 7.29
C TYR A 24 -25.48 1.87 6.17
N ALA A 25 -25.96 1.61 4.96
CA ALA A 25 -25.10 1.39 3.79
C ALA A 25 -24.31 2.65 3.37
N LEU A 26 -24.90 3.84 3.54
CA LEU A 26 -24.23 5.13 3.26
C LEU A 26 -23.20 5.48 4.35
N LEU A 27 -23.44 5.12 5.61
CA LEU A 27 -22.50 5.33 6.71
C LEU A 27 -21.29 4.38 6.65
N ASN A 28 -21.47 3.16 6.15
CA ASN A 28 -20.38 2.17 6.07
C ASN A 28 -19.46 2.31 4.85
N LYS A 29 -19.79 3.18 3.88
CA LYS A 29 -18.85 3.55 2.82
C LYS A 29 -17.99 4.71 3.29
N GLY A 30 -16.96 4.40 4.08
CA GLY A 30 -15.88 5.35 4.36
C GLY A 30 -15.25 5.87 3.05
N PRO A 31 -14.62 7.06 3.07
CA PRO A 31 -14.01 7.64 1.88
C PRO A 31 -12.88 6.74 1.36
N GLN A 32 -13.15 5.98 0.30
CA GLN A 32 -12.10 5.28 -0.43
C GLN A 32 -11.29 6.31 -1.21
N LYS A 33 -10.06 6.57 -0.77
CA LYS A 33 -9.11 7.40 -1.52
C LYS A 33 -8.97 6.81 -2.93
N THR A 34 -9.44 7.57 -3.91
CA THR A 34 -9.55 7.10 -5.30
C THR A 34 -8.18 7.22 -5.97
N GLN A 35 -7.73 6.13 -6.60
CA GLN A 35 -6.48 6.14 -7.36
C GLN A 35 -6.70 6.92 -8.66
N THR A 36 -5.94 8.00 -8.88
CA THR A 36 -6.06 8.78 -10.11
C THR A 36 -5.25 8.11 -11.21
N SER A 37 -5.88 7.77 -12.34
CA SER A 37 -5.18 7.18 -13.49
C SER A 37 -4.66 8.26 -14.43
N TYR A 38 -3.49 8.02 -15.03
CA TYR A 38 -2.86 8.89 -16.04
C TYR A 38 -2.46 8.06 -17.26
N ALA A 39 -2.34 8.67 -18.43
CA ALA A 39 -1.75 8.06 -19.61
C ALA A 39 -0.25 8.42 -19.71
N VAL A 40 0.56 7.54 -20.32
CA VAL A 40 2.01 7.80 -20.52
C VAL A 40 2.26 9.09 -21.32
N THR A 41 1.35 9.39 -22.26
CA THR A 41 1.37 10.59 -23.11
C THR A 41 1.01 11.89 -22.40
N ASP A 42 0.48 11.82 -21.18
CA ASP A 42 0.09 13.02 -20.43
C ASP A 42 1.34 13.81 -20.04
N GLN A 43 1.41 15.08 -20.47
CA GLN A 43 2.54 15.95 -20.11
C GLN A 43 2.56 16.35 -18.62
N SER A 44 1.42 16.23 -17.93
CA SER A 44 1.24 16.59 -16.54
C SER A 44 0.76 15.38 -15.74
N ARG A 45 1.72 14.53 -15.38
CA ARG A 45 1.51 13.24 -14.71
C ARG A 45 2.52 13.05 -13.56
N PRO A 46 2.27 12.12 -12.63
CA PRO A 46 3.27 11.73 -11.63
C PRO A 46 4.40 10.96 -12.32
N ARG A 47 5.62 11.06 -11.76
CA ARG A 47 6.80 10.32 -12.24
C ARG A 47 7.68 9.96 -11.06
N ALA A 48 7.84 8.67 -10.81
CA ALA A 48 8.74 8.17 -9.79
C ALA A 48 10.18 8.14 -10.32
N GLN A 49 11.12 8.66 -9.53
CA GLN A 49 12.55 8.52 -9.77
C GLN A 49 13.18 7.79 -8.58
N LEU A 50 13.94 6.74 -8.89
CA LEU A 50 14.68 5.93 -7.94
C LEU A 50 16.17 6.07 -8.23
N ASN A 51 16.97 6.38 -7.22
CA ASN A 51 18.42 6.45 -7.37
C ASN A 51 19.06 5.04 -7.31
N LYS A 52 18.44 4.15 -6.54
CA LYS A 52 18.90 2.77 -6.30
C LYS A 52 17.68 1.89 -6.03
N THR A 53 17.71 0.66 -6.52
CA THR A 53 16.62 -0.32 -6.36
C THR A 53 17.09 -1.66 -5.81
N SER A 54 18.38 -1.83 -5.56
CA SER A 54 18.97 -3.07 -5.07
C SER A 54 20.11 -2.78 -4.10
N GLU A 55 20.11 -3.39 -2.92
CA GLU A 55 21.19 -3.27 -1.92
C GLU A 55 21.62 -4.65 -1.40
N ASP A 56 22.91 -4.79 -1.09
CA ASP A 56 23.44 -5.96 -0.38
C ASP A 56 23.58 -5.65 1.13
N LEU A 57 22.82 -6.37 1.95
CA LEU A 57 22.86 -6.29 3.42
C LEU A 57 24.06 -7.05 4.01
N GLY A 58 24.84 -7.71 3.16
CA GLY A 58 26.02 -8.48 3.49
C GLY A 58 25.70 -9.77 4.23
N LYS A 59 26.67 -10.22 5.03
CA LYS A 59 26.51 -11.40 5.88
C LYS A 59 25.62 -11.07 7.08
N MET A 60 24.71 -11.95 7.43
CA MET A 60 23.86 -11.80 8.62
C MET A 60 23.55 -13.13 9.27
N LYS A 61 23.33 -13.12 10.57
CA LYS A 61 22.86 -14.29 11.32
C LYS A 61 21.36 -14.46 11.14
N VAL A 62 20.86 -15.69 11.31
CA VAL A 62 19.41 -15.96 11.29
C VAL A 62 18.65 -15.15 12.34
N SER A 63 19.29 -14.84 13.48
CA SER A 63 18.70 -14.04 14.56
C SER A 63 18.71 -12.52 14.32
N GLU A 64 19.34 -12.05 13.25
CA GLU A 64 19.46 -10.62 12.94
C GLU A 64 18.38 -10.16 11.98
N ASP A 65 17.87 -8.96 12.21
CA ASP A 65 17.05 -8.23 11.24
C ASP A 65 17.91 -7.12 10.63
N LYS A 66 17.90 -6.98 9.31
CA LYS A 66 18.59 -5.90 8.60
C LYS A 66 17.66 -5.15 7.67
N SER A 67 17.90 -3.86 7.53
CA SER A 67 17.10 -2.98 6.68
C SER A 67 17.97 -2.10 5.80
N TYR A 68 17.41 -1.69 4.67
CA TYR A 68 17.94 -0.61 3.85
C TYR A 68 16.85 0.38 3.47
N ASP A 69 17.24 1.66 3.38
CA ASP A 69 16.37 2.80 3.12
C ASP A 69 16.63 3.33 1.71
N PHE A 70 15.73 3.01 0.78
CA PHE A 70 15.78 3.50 -0.59
C PHE A 70 15.10 4.86 -0.71
N THR A 71 15.73 5.82 -1.37
CA THR A 71 15.11 7.12 -1.64
C THR A 71 14.33 7.09 -2.96
N MET A 72 13.08 7.55 -2.91
CA MET A 72 12.24 7.78 -4.08
C MET A 72 11.81 9.25 -4.13
N LYS A 73 11.96 9.86 -5.30
CA LYS A 73 11.49 11.22 -5.58
C LYS A 73 10.34 11.23 -6.57
N ASN A 74 9.33 12.06 -6.35
CA ASN A 74 8.38 12.40 -7.38
C ASN A 74 8.92 13.54 -8.24
N ILE A 75 9.40 13.24 -9.45
CA ILE A 75 9.87 14.26 -10.41
C ILE A 75 8.78 14.70 -11.40
N GLY A 76 7.56 14.21 -11.23
CA GLY A 76 6.41 14.56 -12.06
C GLY A 76 5.80 15.91 -11.71
N LYS A 77 4.67 16.22 -12.36
CA LYS A 77 3.89 17.45 -12.15
C LYS A 77 2.60 17.23 -11.35
N LYS A 78 2.31 15.98 -10.99
CA LYS A 78 1.13 15.59 -10.20
C LYS A 78 1.55 14.75 -8.99
N PRO A 79 0.72 14.69 -7.93
CA PRO A 79 0.98 13.83 -6.78
C PRO A 79 1.16 12.36 -7.20
N LEU A 80 2.24 11.75 -6.73
CA LEU A 80 2.52 10.33 -6.91
C LEU A 80 1.85 9.56 -5.77
N GLN A 81 0.88 8.72 -6.10
CA GLN A 81 0.21 7.87 -5.13
C GLN A 81 0.99 6.57 -4.97
N LEU A 82 1.26 6.17 -3.75
CA LEU A 82 1.81 4.86 -3.39
C LEU A 82 0.75 4.05 -2.67
N PHE A 83 0.54 2.80 -3.08
CA PHE A 83 -0.47 1.91 -2.52
C PHE A 83 -0.09 0.44 -2.74
N ASN A 84 -0.86 -0.47 -2.15
CA ASN A 84 -0.69 -1.92 -2.29
C ASN A 84 0.77 -2.38 -2.10
N ILE A 85 1.35 -2.05 -0.94
CA ILE A 85 2.70 -2.49 -0.57
C ILE A 85 2.65 -3.99 -0.25
N SER A 86 3.54 -4.76 -0.86
CA SER A 86 3.69 -6.21 -0.62
C SER A 86 5.14 -6.65 -0.77
N SER A 87 5.44 -7.90 -0.46
CA SER A 87 6.78 -8.47 -0.59
C SER A 87 6.75 -9.88 -1.17
N SER A 88 7.91 -10.36 -1.64
CA SER A 88 8.07 -11.70 -2.21
C SER A 88 8.14 -12.82 -1.16
N CYS A 89 8.31 -12.49 0.12
CA CYS A 89 8.39 -13.45 1.23
C CYS A 89 7.68 -12.93 2.48
N GLY A 90 7.08 -13.82 3.27
CA GLY A 90 6.57 -13.49 4.61
C GLY A 90 7.64 -13.01 5.61
N CYS A 91 8.92 -13.17 5.26
CA CYS A 91 10.10 -12.75 6.01
C CYS A 91 10.68 -11.39 5.57
N THR A 92 10.01 -10.70 4.63
CA THR A 92 10.46 -9.42 4.08
C THR A 92 9.35 -8.40 4.19
N PHE A 93 9.69 -7.18 4.59
CA PHE A 93 8.73 -6.12 4.89
C PHE A 93 9.10 -4.81 4.21
N GLY A 94 8.10 -4.14 3.63
CA GLY A 94 8.19 -2.78 3.14
C GLY A 94 7.52 -1.78 4.09
N GLN A 95 8.13 -0.62 4.27
CA GLN A 95 7.54 0.53 4.96
C GLN A 95 7.81 1.80 4.14
N VAL A 96 6.88 2.75 4.20
CA VAL A 96 7.06 4.09 3.64
C VAL A 96 7.27 5.08 4.78
N ILE A 97 8.31 5.90 4.66
CA ILE A 97 8.63 6.98 5.58
C ILE A 97 8.49 8.29 4.82
N TYR A 98 7.61 9.16 5.30
CA TYR A 98 7.36 10.47 4.70
C TYR A 98 7.02 11.49 5.78
N ASN A 99 7.65 12.68 5.71
CA ASN A 99 7.48 13.75 6.70
C ASN A 99 7.62 13.29 8.16
N GLY A 100 8.59 12.40 8.43
CA GLY A 100 8.86 11.87 9.78
C GLY A 100 7.87 10.81 10.27
N VAL A 101 6.85 10.46 9.47
CA VAL A 101 5.89 9.40 9.80
C VAL A 101 6.26 8.12 9.06
N THR A 102 6.34 7.01 9.80
CA THR A 102 6.61 5.68 9.26
C THR A 102 5.31 4.87 9.21
N SER A 103 5.03 4.25 8.07
CA SER A 103 3.88 3.35 7.92
C SER A 103 4.05 2.05 8.74
N GLU A 104 2.96 1.27 8.83
CA GLU A 104 3.05 -0.12 9.27
C GLU A 104 3.99 -0.95 8.37
N LYS A 105 4.42 -2.11 8.87
CA LYS A 105 5.18 -3.11 8.11
C LYS A 105 4.23 -3.92 7.24
N PHE A 106 4.45 -3.88 5.93
CA PHE A 106 3.67 -4.68 4.97
C PHE A 106 4.54 -5.80 4.41
N GLY A 107 4.07 -7.05 4.53
CA GLY A 107 4.71 -8.23 3.97
C GLY A 107 3.75 -9.04 3.09
N MET A 108 4.16 -10.23 2.65
CA MET A 108 3.43 -11.09 1.72
C MET A 108 1.99 -11.41 2.13
N HIS A 109 1.71 -11.53 3.43
CA HIS A 109 0.38 -11.89 3.95
C HIS A 109 -0.43 -10.70 4.48
N THR A 110 0.09 -9.47 4.35
CA THR A 110 -0.57 -8.26 4.85
C THR A 110 -1.32 -7.56 3.73
N LYS A 111 -2.64 -7.39 3.88
CA LYS A 111 -3.41 -6.52 2.97
C LYS A 111 -3.11 -5.06 3.29
N SER A 112 -2.33 -4.40 2.45
CA SER A 112 -2.02 -2.97 2.59
C SER A 112 -3.25 -2.12 2.24
N ALA A 113 -3.99 -1.66 3.25
CA ALA A 113 -4.96 -0.55 3.10
C ALA A 113 -4.27 0.83 3.04
N TYR A 114 -2.95 0.87 3.21
CA TYR A 114 -2.15 2.08 3.21
C TYR A 114 -2.09 2.73 1.84
N GLN A 115 -2.34 4.03 1.81
CA GLN A 115 -2.16 4.87 0.64
C GLN A 115 -1.66 6.26 1.05
N ILE A 116 -0.63 6.72 0.35
CA ILE A 116 -0.02 8.03 0.57
C ILE A 116 0.23 8.73 -0.77
N GLU A 117 0.20 10.06 -0.74
CA GLU A 117 0.55 10.89 -1.89
C GLU A 117 1.87 11.62 -1.62
N ILE A 118 2.79 11.53 -2.56
CA ILE A 118 4.05 12.27 -2.56
C ILE A 118 3.90 13.44 -3.54
N PRO A 119 3.84 14.69 -3.06
CA PRO A 119 3.70 15.85 -3.94
C PRO A 119 4.87 15.97 -4.93
N PRO A 120 4.69 16.71 -6.03
CA PRO A 120 5.77 17.03 -6.96
C PRO A 120 7.02 17.55 -6.24
N GLN A 121 8.18 17.08 -6.68
CA GLN A 121 9.52 17.41 -6.18
C GLN A 121 9.79 17.01 -4.71
N LYS A 122 8.88 16.25 -4.08
CA LYS A 122 9.09 15.69 -2.74
C LYS A 122 9.64 14.27 -2.81
N GLU A 123 10.28 13.89 -1.71
CA GLU A 123 10.91 12.59 -1.53
C GLU A 123 10.23 11.80 -0.41
N ALA A 124 10.24 10.49 -0.55
CA ALA A 124 9.89 9.54 0.49
C ALA A 124 10.97 8.46 0.56
N VAL A 125 11.11 7.86 1.74
CA VAL A 125 12.03 6.75 1.96
C VAL A 125 11.23 5.46 2.01
N ILE A 126 11.71 4.46 1.28
CA ILE A 126 11.17 3.11 1.25
C ILE A 126 12.13 2.22 2.03
N ARG A 127 11.72 1.83 3.24
CA ARG A 127 12.50 0.92 4.07
C ARG A 127 12.13 -0.52 3.73
N VAL A 128 13.11 -1.29 3.29
CA VAL A 128 12.99 -2.73 3.11
C VAL A 128 13.71 -3.43 4.25
N THR A 129 13.01 -4.30 4.96
CA THR A 129 13.56 -5.08 6.08
C THR A 129 13.51 -6.57 5.75
N TYR A 130 14.60 -7.28 6.00
CA TYR A 130 14.68 -8.73 5.93
C TYR A 130 14.90 -9.32 7.33
N SER A 131 14.01 -10.24 7.72
CA SER A 131 13.98 -10.92 9.01
C SER A 131 14.03 -12.44 8.80
N PRO A 132 15.23 -13.07 8.70
CA PRO A 132 15.38 -14.50 8.46
C PRO A 132 14.81 -15.37 9.58
N SER A 133 14.72 -14.85 10.80
CA SER A 133 14.17 -15.55 11.97
C SER A 133 12.74 -16.07 11.75
N ILE A 134 11.97 -15.41 10.88
CA ILE A 134 10.58 -15.78 10.53
C ILE A 134 10.54 -17.00 9.61
N MET A 135 11.45 -17.05 8.63
CA MET A 135 11.59 -18.15 7.69
C MET A 135 13.08 -18.34 7.37
N PRO A 136 13.77 -19.17 8.15
CA PRO A 136 15.21 -19.36 7.99
C PRO A 136 15.53 -19.97 6.62
N VAL A 137 16.35 -19.26 5.85
CA VAL A 137 16.95 -19.73 4.60
C VAL A 137 18.42 -19.38 4.68
N TYR A 138 19.28 -20.39 4.75
CA TYR A 138 20.72 -20.22 4.83
C TYR A 138 21.35 -20.05 3.44
N GLY A 139 22.50 -19.40 3.38
CA GLY A 139 23.21 -19.09 2.15
C GLY A 139 22.77 -17.78 1.50
N PRO A 140 23.07 -17.57 0.21
CA PRO A 140 22.70 -16.36 -0.51
C PRO A 140 21.19 -16.29 -0.72
N VAL A 141 20.61 -15.13 -0.42
CA VAL A 141 19.18 -14.86 -0.58
C VAL A 141 18.96 -13.52 -1.27
N GLU A 142 17.89 -13.44 -2.04
CA GLU A 142 17.39 -12.21 -2.68
C GLU A 142 15.91 -12.07 -2.36
N ARG A 143 15.50 -10.87 -1.91
CA ARG A 143 14.13 -10.59 -1.46
C ARG A 143 13.67 -9.26 -2.03
N GLU A 144 12.37 -9.15 -2.26
CA GLU A 144 11.79 -8.02 -2.97
C GLU A 144 10.60 -7.43 -2.21
N VAL A 145 10.45 -6.11 -2.34
CA VAL A 145 9.26 -5.35 -1.95
C VAL A 145 8.70 -4.66 -3.17
N TYR A 146 7.40 -4.76 -3.36
CA TYR A 146 6.64 -4.15 -4.44
C TYR A 146 5.75 -3.04 -3.91
N ILE A 147 5.70 -1.91 -4.61
CA ILE A 147 4.80 -0.80 -4.31
C ILE A 147 4.09 -0.40 -5.60
N LYS A 148 2.76 -0.42 -5.60
CA LYS A 148 1.99 0.08 -6.74
C LYS A 148 1.95 1.60 -6.74
N THR A 149 1.96 2.17 -7.93
CA THR A 149 1.85 3.62 -8.10
C THR A 149 0.88 3.99 -9.21
N ASN A 150 0.52 5.27 -9.25
CA ASN A 150 -0.21 5.87 -10.36
C ASN A 150 0.70 6.53 -11.41
N ASP A 151 2.01 6.31 -11.38
CA ASP A 151 2.91 6.65 -12.49
C ASP A 151 2.68 5.67 -13.64
N PRO A 152 2.19 6.13 -14.82
CA PRO A 152 1.87 5.23 -15.93
C PRO A 152 3.11 4.62 -16.59
N GLU A 153 4.31 5.18 -16.40
CA GLU A 153 5.56 4.52 -16.81
C GLU A 153 6.03 3.48 -15.80
N ASN A 154 5.75 3.69 -14.51
CA ASN A 154 6.22 2.86 -13.42
C ASN A 154 5.07 2.45 -12.48
N PRO A 155 4.09 1.66 -12.96
CA PRO A 155 2.91 1.28 -12.17
C PRO A 155 3.25 0.37 -10.98
N THR A 156 4.45 -0.20 -10.96
CA THR A 156 5.00 -0.98 -9.84
C THR A 156 6.47 -0.63 -9.66
N LEU A 157 6.84 -0.20 -8.46
CA LEU A 157 8.23 -0.04 -8.05
C LEU A 157 8.67 -1.31 -7.34
N THR A 158 9.88 -1.78 -7.63
CA THR A 158 10.48 -2.98 -7.02
C THR A 158 11.77 -2.60 -6.32
N PHE A 159 11.91 -3.00 -5.06
CA PHE A 159 13.09 -2.79 -4.24
C PHE A 159 13.64 -4.14 -3.78
N ILE A 160 14.93 -4.36 -4.01
CA ILE A 160 15.60 -5.64 -3.84
C ILE A 160 16.61 -5.52 -2.69
N VAL A 161 16.60 -6.49 -1.78
CA VAL A 161 17.68 -6.67 -0.81
C VAL A 161 18.29 -8.05 -0.96
N LYS A 162 19.62 -8.10 -0.94
CA LYS A 162 20.42 -9.34 -1.00
C LYS A 162 21.12 -9.53 0.34
N ALA A 163 21.36 -10.78 0.71
CA ALA A 163 22.13 -11.11 1.90
C ALA A 163 22.75 -12.50 1.80
N VAL A 164 23.72 -12.79 2.66
CA VAL A 164 24.20 -14.15 2.91
C VAL A 164 23.91 -14.52 4.36
N VAL A 165 22.99 -15.45 4.57
CA VAL A 165 22.58 -15.90 5.90
C VAL A 165 23.46 -17.06 6.35
N GLN A 166 24.06 -16.96 7.54
CA GLN A 166 24.97 -17.96 8.10
C GLN A 166 24.77 -18.18 9.60
#